data_AF-A0A0J1NF12-F1
#
_entry.id   AF-A0A0J1NF12-F1
#
_cell.length_a   1.000
_cell.length_b   1.000
_cell.length_c   1.000
_cell.angle_alpha   90.00
_cell.angle_beta   90.00
_cell.angle_gamma   90.00
#
_symmetry.space_group_name_H-M   'P 1'
#
loop_
_entity.id
_entity.type
_entity.pdbx_description
1 polymer ?
#
loop_
_entity_poly.entity_id
_entity_poly.type
_entity_poly.pdbx_seq_one_letter_code
_entity_poly.pdbx_strand_id
1 'polypeptide(L)'
;MQNQLNTAPSASAEIMNQQFDGNSVFPRGEKNEAFAKYFTGDSYLTMLSMEGVVIGNVAFEPGCRNFWHVHHEGGQILLVTGGRGWYQEWNQPARELEPVSDAEYNLLP
;
A
#
# COMPACT_ATOMS: atom_id res chain seq x y z
N MET A 1 -21.26 -45.61 7.02
CA MET A 1 -20.38 -44.90 6.06
C MET A 1 -20.85 -43.46 5.96
N GLN A 2 -20.12 -42.52 6.57
CA GLN A 2 -19.86 -41.19 6.01
C GLN A 2 -18.92 -40.45 6.98
N ASN A 3 -17.65 -40.37 6.58
CA ASN A 3 -16.67 -39.45 7.15
C ASN A 3 -17.03 -38.04 6.66
N GLN A 4 -17.35 -37.13 7.58
CA GLN A 4 -17.26 -35.70 7.31
C GLN A 4 -16.15 -35.14 8.20
N LEU A 5 -14.94 -35.14 7.63
CA LEU A 5 -13.84 -34.31 8.09
C LEU A 5 -14.13 -32.89 7.60
N ASN A 6 -14.76 -32.08 8.44
CA ASN A 6 -14.75 -30.63 8.26
C ASN A 6 -13.37 -30.13 8.69
N THR A 7 -12.41 -30.17 7.79
CA THR A 7 -11.13 -29.47 7.99
C THR A 7 -11.43 -27.97 8.00
N ALA A 8 -11.19 -27.31 9.14
CA ALA A 8 -11.13 -25.85 9.21
C ALA A 8 -10.16 -25.35 8.13
N PRO A 9 -10.45 -24.22 7.46
CA PRO A 9 -9.52 -23.63 6.50
C PRO A 9 -8.17 -23.41 7.19
N SER A 10 -7.08 -23.67 6.47
CA SER A 10 -5.75 -23.38 6.97
C SER A 10 -5.64 -21.88 7.25
N ALA A 11 -4.80 -21.49 8.22
CA ALA A 11 -4.53 -20.08 8.52
C ALA A 11 -4.15 -19.28 7.24
N SER A 12 -3.52 -19.93 6.26
CA SER A 12 -3.19 -19.36 4.95
C SER A 12 -4.41 -19.01 4.09
N ALA A 13 -5.52 -19.75 4.20
CA ALA A 13 -6.77 -19.47 3.49
C ALA A 13 -7.62 -18.40 4.18
N GLU A 14 -7.54 -18.28 5.51
CA GLU A 14 -8.19 -17.19 6.26
C GLU A 14 -7.50 -15.83 6.00
N ILE A 15 -6.18 -15.82 5.82
CA ILE A 15 -5.42 -14.61 5.48
C ILE A 15 -5.76 -14.09 4.06
N MET A 16 -6.20 -14.97 3.15
CA MET A 16 -6.61 -14.57 1.79
C MET A 16 -7.99 -13.88 1.73
N ASN A 17 -8.74 -13.83 2.84
CA ASN A 17 -10.11 -13.30 2.88
C ASN A 17 -10.24 -12.03 3.74
N GLN A 18 -9.13 -11.38 4.12
CA GLN A 18 -9.20 -10.05 4.72
C GLN A 18 -9.59 -9.05 3.64
N GLN A 19 -10.84 -8.59 3.70
CA GLN A 19 -11.33 -7.45 2.95
C GLN A 19 -10.37 -6.28 3.19
N PHE A 20 -9.84 -5.71 2.11
CA PHE A 20 -8.99 -4.53 2.19
C PHE A 20 -9.76 -3.40 2.87
N ASP A 21 -9.44 -3.12 4.13
CA ASP A 21 -9.99 -1.96 4.85
C ASP A 21 -9.21 -0.68 4.51
N GLY A 22 -7.99 -0.84 3.99
CA GLY A 22 -7.07 0.20 3.55
C GLY A 22 -6.68 1.21 4.62
N ASN A 23 -6.97 0.91 5.90
CA ASN A 23 -6.65 1.78 7.01
C ASN A 23 -5.27 1.43 7.56
N SER A 24 -4.46 2.44 7.82
CA SER A 24 -3.18 2.33 8.52
C SER A 24 -3.19 3.28 9.74
N VAL A 25 -2.02 3.81 10.11
CA VAL A 25 -1.92 4.91 11.09
C VAL A 25 -2.64 6.20 10.62
N PHE A 26 -2.87 6.35 9.31
CA PHE A 26 -3.60 7.47 8.73
C PHE A 26 -4.91 7.00 8.10
N PRO A 27 -5.96 7.86 8.07
CA PRO A 27 -7.21 7.52 7.40
C PRO A 27 -6.97 7.23 5.92
N ARG A 28 -7.66 6.24 5.37
CA ARG A 28 -7.58 5.88 3.94
C ARG A 28 -7.96 7.03 3.01
N GLY A 29 -8.96 7.82 3.41
CA GLY A 29 -9.56 8.84 2.56
C GLY A 29 -10.63 8.29 1.61
N GLU A 30 -11.08 9.19 0.73
CA GLU A 30 -12.07 8.90 -0.31
C GLU A 30 -11.40 8.30 -1.55
N LYS A 31 -12.21 7.66 -2.41
CA LYS A 31 -11.72 7.12 -3.68
C LYS A 31 -11.11 8.25 -4.53
N ASN A 32 -9.96 7.98 -5.11
CA ASN A 32 -9.12 8.95 -5.82
C ASN A 32 -9.61 9.23 -7.25
N GLU A 33 -10.87 9.68 -7.38
CA GLU A 33 -11.52 9.93 -8.66
C GLU A 33 -10.80 11.03 -9.47
N ALA A 34 -10.31 12.06 -8.78
CA ALA A 34 -9.63 13.21 -9.40
C ALA A 34 -8.37 12.81 -10.19
N PHE A 35 -7.67 11.78 -9.73
CA PHE A 35 -6.43 11.31 -10.33
C PHE A 35 -6.52 9.92 -10.95
N ALA A 36 -7.71 9.29 -10.98
CA ALA A 36 -7.92 7.92 -11.46
C ALA A 36 -7.31 7.64 -12.86
N LYS A 37 -7.30 8.64 -13.74
CA LYS A 37 -6.66 8.56 -15.08
C LYS A 37 -5.15 8.32 -15.07
N TYR A 38 -4.50 8.39 -13.91
CA TYR A 38 -3.07 8.13 -13.74
C TYR A 38 -2.80 6.77 -13.07
N PHE A 39 -3.82 5.94 -12.88
CA PHE A 39 -3.70 4.65 -12.19
C PHE A 39 -4.32 3.52 -13.02
N THR A 40 -3.80 2.32 -12.82
CA THR A 40 -4.54 1.07 -13.01
C THR A 40 -5.11 0.66 -11.65
N GLY A 41 -6.39 0.28 -11.59
CA GLY A 41 -7.06 -0.11 -10.35
C GLY A 41 -7.48 1.07 -9.47
N ASP A 42 -8.08 0.75 -8.31
CA ASP A 42 -8.62 1.75 -7.40
C ASP A 42 -7.59 2.19 -6.35
N SER A 43 -7.46 3.50 -6.18
CA SER A 43 -6.70 4.12 -5.09
C SER A 43 -7.58 5.07 -4.28
N TYR A 44 -7.14 5.38 -3.07
CA TYR A 44 -7.79 6.30 -2.15
C TYR A 44 -6.77 7.33 -1.68
N LEU A 45 -7.21 8.58 -1.51
CA LEU A 45 -6.33 9.69 -1.17
C LEU A 45 -6.94 10.53 -0.05
N THR A 46 -6.11 10.87 0.94
CA THR A 46 -6.39 11.95 1.87
C THR A 46 -5.16 12.84 2.03
N MET A 47 -5.37 14.15 2.04
CA MET A 47 -4.29 15.11 2.26
C MET A 47 -4.08 15.31 3.77
N LEU A 48 -2.85 15.12 4.24
CA LEU A 48 -2.47 15.30 5.64
C LEU A 48 -1.93 16.71 5.92
N SER A 49 -1.21 17.29 4.94
CA SER A 49 -0.78 18.69 4.98
C SER A 49 -0.77 19.28 3.58
N MET A 50 -1.25 20.52 3.47
CA MET A 50 -1.13 21.36 2.29
C MET A 50 -0.19 22.55 2.51
N GLU A 51 0.32 22.72 3.74
CA GLU A 51 1.21 23.82 4.11
C GLU A 51 2.65 23.34 4.17
N GLY A 52 3.57 24.09 3.54
CA GLY A 52 4.98 23.70 3.42
C GLY A 52 5.16 22.52 2.47
N VAL A 53 5.62 21.38 3.00
CA VAL A 53 5.71 20.14 2.22
C VAL A 53 4.32 19.54 2.11
N VAL A 54 3.86 19.31 0.89
CA VAL A 54 2.57 18.64 0.64
C VAL A 54 2.69 17.18 1.02
N ILE A 55 1.81 16.72 1.91
CA ILE A 55 1.79 15.34 2.41
C ILE A 55 0.41 14.75 2.13
N GLY A 56 0.38 13.61 1.44
CA GLY A 56 -0.82 12.83 1.21
C GLY A 56 -0.62 11.38 1.67
N ASN A 57 -1.66 10.79 2.25
CA ASN A 57 -1.74 9.34 2.44
C ASN A 57 -2.50 8.75 1.26
N VAL A 58 -1.87 7.80 0.56
CA VAL A 58 -2.47 7.10 -0.59
C VAL A 58 -2.54 5.62 -0.27
N ALA A 59 -3.74 5.05 -0.35
CA ALA A 59 -3.95 3.62 -0.22
C ALA A 59 -4.27 3.01 -1.59
N PHE A 60 -3.63 1.89 -1.90
CA PHE A 60 -3.76 1.18 -3.15
C PHE A 60 -4.49 -0.14 -2.89
N GLU A 61 -5.56 -0.42 -3.62
CA GLU A 61 -6.11 -1.77 -3.62
C GLU A 61 -5.10 -2.78 -4.18
N PRO A 62 -5.22 -4.08 -3.86
CA PRO A 62 -4.38 -5.11 -4.46
C PRO A 62 -4.35 -5.03 -5.99
N GLY A 63 -3.16 -4.86 -6.57
CA GLY A 63 -2.95 -4.70 -8.01
C GLY A 63 -3.12 -3.28 -8.54
N CYS A 64 -3.55 -2.31 -7.71
CA CYS A 64 -3.53 -0.90 -8.08
C CYS A 64 -2.08 -0.40 -8.18
N ARG A 65 -1.81 0.40 -9.22
CA ARG A 65 -0.54 1.09 -9.40
C ARG A 65 -0.73 2.38 -10.17
N ASN A 66 0.13 3.35 -9.92
CA ASN A 66 0.22 4.54 -10.75
C ASN A 66 0.93 4.24 -12.09
N PHE A 67 0.72 5.12 -13.06
CA PHE A 67 1.48 5.15 -14.30
C PHE A 67 2.88 5.73 -14.07
N TRP A 68 3.78 5.45 -15.00
CA TRP A 68 5.10 6.05 -15.04
C TRP A 68 5.00 7.58 -15.04
N HIS A 69 5.67 8.22 -14.10
CA HIS A 69 5.68 9.67 -13.96
C HIS A 69 6.98 10.11 -13.28
N VAL A 70 7.25 11.40 -13.35
CA VAL A 70 8.38 12.04 -12.65
C VAL A 70 7.84 13.27 -11.91
N HIS A 71 8.39 13.55 -10.73
CA HIS A 71 8.18 14.82 -10.06
C HIS A 71 9.20 15.82 -10.59
N HIS A 72 8.72 16.79 -11.37
CA HIS A 72 9.55 17.89 -11.83
C HIS A 72 9.83 18.86 -10.67
N GLU A 73 11.02 19.46 -10.66
CA GLU A 73 11.42 20.49 -9.69
C GLU A 73 11.39 20.03 -8.21
N GLY A 74 11.64 18.74 -7.97
CA GLY A 74 11.69 18.18 -6.63
C GLY A 74 11.87 16.66 -6.64
N GLY A 75 11.67 16.05 -5.48
CA GLY A 75 11.63 14.61 -5.31
C GLY A 75 10.35 14.18 -4.59
N GLN A 76 10.11 12.88 -4.57
CA GLN A 76 9.07 12.28 -3.74
C GLN A 76 9.73 11.36 -2.72
N ILE A 77 9.26 11.43 -1.48
CA ILE A 77 9.60 10.49 -0.42
C ILE A 77 8.35 9.64 -0.17
N LEU A 78 8.53 8.32 -0.13
CA LEU A 78 7.47 7.37 0.20
C LEU A 78 7.74 6.78 1.58
N LEU A 79 6.75 6.85 2.46
CA LEU A 79 6.75 6.17 3.75
C LEU A 79 5.66 5.11 3.73
N VAL A 80 6.07 3.84 3.80
CA VAL A 80 5.14 2.71 3.78
C VAL A 80 4.60 2.53 5.19
N THR A 81 3.30 2.74 5.36
CA THR A 81 2.64 2.69 6.68
C THR A 81 1.78 1.44 6.89
N GLY A 82 1.60 0.62 5.86
CA GLY A 82 0.81 -0.61 5.92
C GLY A 82 0.82 -1.35 4.58
N GLY A 83 0.44 -2.64 4.63
CA GLY A 83 0.35 -3.50 3.45
C GLY A 83 1.71 -3.93 2.88
N ARG A 84 1.71 -4.35 1.61
CA ARG A 84 2.90 -4.77 0.86
C ARG A 84 2.77 -4.25 -0.57
N GLY A 85 3.86 -3.72 -1.12
CA GLY A 85 3.83 -3.07 -2.43
C GLY A 85 5.15 -3.16 -3.19
N TRP A 86 5.24 -2.38 -4.28
CA TRP A 86 6.41 -2.33 -5.13
C TRP A 86 6.71 -0.89 -5.54
N TYR A 87 8.00 -0.56 -5.55
CA TYR A 87 8.54 0.64 -6.18
C TYR A 87 9.44 0.24 -7.34
N GLN A 88 9.41 0.99 -8.44
CA GLN A 88 10.30 0.73 -9.56
C GLN A 88 10.71 2.03 -10.26
N GLU A 89 12.01 2.16 -10.52
CA GLU A 89 12.57 3.17 -11.42
C GLU A 89 12.67 2.62 -12.84
N TRP A 90 12.62 3.50 -13.85
CA TRP A 90 12.72 3.08 -15.25
C TRP A 90 13.99 2.25 -15.48
N ASN A 91 13.83 1.07 -16.09
CA ASN A 91 14.90 0.09 -16.35
C ASN A 91 15.63 -0.47 -15.11
N GLN A 92 15.16 -0.22 -13.88
CA GLN A 92 15.70 -0.83 -12.68
C GLN A 92 14.84 -2.02 -12.23
N PRO A 93 15.39 -2.99 -11.49
CA PRO A 93 14.59 -4.02 -10.83
C PRO A 93 13.57 -3.38 -9.88
N ALA A 94 12.36 -3.95 -9.85
CA ALA A 94 11.37 -3.54 -8.85
C ALA A 94 11.89 -3.88 -7.43
N ARG A 95 11.68 -2.96 -6.50
CA ARG A 95 12.02 -3.09 -5.09
C ARG A 95 10.73 -3.30 -4.32
N GLU A 96 10.74 -4.30 -3.47
CA GLU A 96 9.63 -4.58 -2.57
C GLU A 96 9.52 -3.47 -1.52
N LEU A 97 8.28 -3.11 -1.21
CA LEU A 97 7.95 -2.14 -0.17
C LEU A 97 7.20 -2.85 0.94
N GLU A 98 7.74 -2.76 2.15
CA GLU A 98 7.12 -3.23 3.39
C GLU A 98 7.04 -2.08 4.40
N PRO A 99 6.08 -2.13 5.34
CA PRO A 99 5.98 -1.11 6.37
C PRO A 99 7.23 -1.14 7.23
N VAL A 100 7.66 0.03 7.67
CA VAL A 100 8.76 0.11 8.65
C VAL A 100 8.30 -0.63 9.90
N SER A 101 8.98 -1.72 10.23
CA SER A 101 8.69 -2.51 11.43
C SER A 101 9.64 -2.13 12.56
N ASP A 102 9.15 -2.18 13.79
CA ASP A 102 9.97 -1.95 15.00
C ASP A 102 11.13 -2.96 15.13
N ALA A 103 11.09 -4.06 14.37
CA ALA A 103 12.11 -5.11 14.41
C ALA A 103 13.48 -4.64 13.91
N GLU A 104 13.55 -3.66 13.01
CA GLU A 104 14.84 -3.10 12.53
C GLU A 104 15.45 -2.08 13.49
N TYR A 105 14.66 -1.44 14.36
CA TYR A 105 15.18 -0.47 15.33
C TYR A 105 15.92 -1.10 16.52
N ASN A 106 15.85 -2.43 16.70
CA ASN A 106 16.57 -3.17 17.75
C ASN A 106 17.90 -3.79 17.28
N LEU A 107 18.39 -3.46 16.08
CA LEU A 107 19.66 -4.00 15.54
C LEU A 107 20.79 -2.97 15.39
N LEU A 108 20.63 -1.77 15.97
CA LEU A 108 21.75 -0.83 16.12
C LEU A 108 22.25 -0.87 17.57
N PRO A 109 23.53 -1.18 17.83
CA PRO A 109 24.11 -1.13 19.18
C PRO A 109 24.16 0.29 19.75
#